data_AF-A0A6M1RXB5-F1
#
_entry.id   AF-A0A6M1RXB5-F1
#
_cell.length_a   1.000
_cell.length_b   1.000
_cell.length_c   1.000
_cell.angle_alpha   90.00
_cell.angle_beta   90.00
_cell.angle_gamma   90.00
#
_symmetry.space_group_name_H-M   'P 1'
#
loop_
_entity.id
_entity.type
_entity.pdbx_description
1 polymer ?
#
loop_
_entity_poly.entity_id
_entity_poly.type
_entity_poly.pdbx_seq_one_letter_code
_entity_poly.pdbx_strand_id
1 'polypeptide(L)' 'MDCDSFIGFVRHRAGRLDLDLRIDDCSESAVAVHVAGQEDLVDMFEMACSLGPYDCIVLDVSRAESRLTPVRQD' A
#
# COMPACT_ATOMS: atom_id res chain seq x y z
N MET A 1 7.35 5.54 12.91
CA MET A 1 7.59 5.27 11.49
C MET A 1 7.73 6.60 10.76
N ASP A 2 8.63 6.70 9.79
CA ASP A 2 8.68 7.85 8.87
C ASP A 2 7.72 7.59 7.69
N CYS A 3 6.71 8.46 7.55
CA CYS A 3 5.70 8.36 6.51
C CYS A 3 6.30 8.47 5.10
N ASP A 4 7.30 9.33 4.89
CA ASP A 4 7.87 9.53 3.55
C ASP A 4 8.69 8.31 3.11
N SER A 5 9.42 7.69 4.04
CA SER A 5 10.14 6.44 3.80
C SER A 5 9.18 5.32 3.39
N PHE A 6 8.09 5.14 4.15
CA PHE A 6 7.11 4.09 3.86
C PHE A 6 6.34 4.36 2.56
N ILE A 7 5.91 5.60 2.31
CA ILE A 7 5.24 6.00 1.07
C ILE A 7 6.16 5.76 -0.13
N GLY A 8 7.45 6.08 -0.02
CA GLY A 8 8.45 5.80 -1.04
C GLY A 8 8.58 4.30 -1.32
N PHE A 9 8.61 3.49 -0.26
CA PHE A 9 8.65 2.03 -0.36
C PHE A 9 7.44 1.46 -1.12
N VAL A 10 6.21 1.82 -0.73
CA VAL A 10 5.00 1.29 -1.38
C VAL A 10 4.86 1.77 -2.82
N ARG A 11 5.21 3.02 -3.12
CA ARG A 11 5.23 3.53 -4.52
C ARG A 11 6.19 2.73 -5.39
N HIS A 12 7.39 2.45 -4.87
CA HIS A 12 8.37 1.64 -5.59
C HIS A 12 7.86 0.21 -5.85
N ARG A 13 7.24 -0.42 -4.86
CA ARG A 13 6.68 -1.78 -5.00
C ARG A 13 5.52 -1.84 -5.98
N ALA A 14 4.56 -0.92 -5.88
CA ALA A 14 3.43 -0.84 -6.79
C ALA A 14 3.89 -0.64 -8.24
N GLY A 15 4.81 0.30 -8.48
CA GLY A 15 5.34 0.56 -9.82
C GLY A 15 6.12 -0.62 -10.43
N ARG A 16 6.78 -1.44 -9.60
CA ARG A 16 7.46 -2.66 -10.08
C ARG A 16 6.50 -3.80 -10.45
N LEU A 17 5.31 -3.79 -9.87
CA LEU A 17 4.28 -4.80 -10.08
C LEU A 17 3.17 -4.32 -11.02
N ASP A 18 3.32 -3.14 -11.63
CA ASP A 18 2.29 -2.52 -12.49
C ASP A 18 0.92 -2.43 -11.79
N LEU A 19 0.92 -2.00 -10.52
CA LEU A 19 -0.28 -1.84 -9.70
C LEU A 19 -0.65 -0.36 -9.57
N ASP A 20 -1.95 -0.09 -9.58
CA ASP A 20 -2.49 1.20 -9.17
C ASP A 20 -2.34 1.37 -7.66
N LEU A 21 -1.94 2.56 -7.21
CA LEU A 21 -1.72 2.86 -5.80
C LEU A 21 -2.31 4.23 -5.44
N ARG A 22 -3.08 4.28 -4.36
CA ARG A 22 -3.50 5.51 -3.68
C ARG A 22 -3.05 5.45 -2.23
N ILE A 23 -2.38 6.50 -1.78
CA ILE A 23 -2.02 6.67 -0.37
C ILE A 23 -3.21 7.33 0.34
N ASP A 24 -3.62 6.76 1.46
CA ASP A 24 -4.64 7.32 2.33
C ASP A 24 -3.98 7.91 3.58
N ASP A 25 -4.34 7.44 4.77
CA ASP A 25 -3.80 7.97 6.01
C ASP A 25 -2.39 7.45 6.28
N CYS A 26 -1.56 8.33 6.83
CA CYS A 26 -0.28 7.95 7.39
C CYS A 26 -0.10 8.61 8.76
N SER A 27 0.31 7.81 9.73
CA SER A 27 0.52 8.18 11.13
C SER A 27 1.84 7.64 11.63
N GLU A 28 2.21 7.96 12.87
CA GLU A 28 3.46 7.47 13.46
C GLU A 28 3.50 5.92 13.61
N SER A 29 2.34 5.26 13.63
CA SER A 29 2.20 3.82 13.90
C SER A 29 1.65 2.99 12.73
N ALA A 30 1.02 3.62 11.74
CA ALA A 30 0.36 2.89 10.65
C ALA A 30 0.27 3.74 9.38
N VAL A 31 0.22 3.06 8.23
CA VAL A 31 -0.08 3.63 6.92
C VAL A 31 -1.19 2.82 6.27
N ALA A 32 -2.14 3.53 5.65
CA ALA A 32 -3.23 2.96 4.87
C ALA A 32 -3.00 3.28 3.40
N VAL A 33 -3.17 2.26 2.55
CA VAL A 33 -3.07 2.39 1.10
C VAL A 33 -4.16 1.59 0.42
N HIS A 34 -4.60 2.06 -0.75
CA HIS A 34 -5.40 1.28 -1.67
C HIS A 34 -4.53 0.84 -2.84
N VAL A 35 -4.67 -0.44 -3.18
CA VAL A 35 -3.95 -1.06 -4.29
C VAL A 35 -4.95 -1.77 -5.19
N ALA A 36 -4.78 -1.65 -6.50
CA ALA A 36 -5.61 -2.35 -7.48
C ALA A 36 -4.75 -2.89 -8.63
N GLY A 37 -5.16 -4.03 -9.19
CA GLY A 37 -4.48 -4.70 -10.30
C GLY A 37 -4.81 -6.18 -10.32
N GLN A 38 -3.94 -6.98 -10.96
CA GLN A 38 -4.07 -8.43 -10.96
C GLN A 38 -3.91 -8.98 -9.53
N GLU A 39 -4.81 -9.89 -9.13
CA GLU A 39 -4.88 -10.45 -7.76
C GLU A 39 -3.53 -11.00 -7.29
N ASP A 40 -2.86 -11.85 -8.09
CA ASP A 40 -1.55 -12.41 -7.75
C ASP A 40 -0.50 -11.32 -7.46
N LEU A 41 -0.56 -10.19 -8.15
CA LEU A 41 0.37 -9.08 -7.97
C LEU A 41 0.03 -8.25 -6.72
N VAL A 42 -1.25 -8.10 -6.40
CA VAL A 42 -1.71 -7.49 -5.13
C VAL A 42 -1.25 -8.35 -3.95
N ASP A 43 -1.34 -9.68 -4.06
CA ASP A 43 -0.86 -10.61 -3.02
C ASP A 43 0.66 -10.50 -2.84
N MET A 44 1.42 -10.40 -3.94
CA MET A 44 2.86 -10.13 -3.89
C MET A 44 3.19 -8.78 -3.25
N PHE A 45 2.37 -7.75 -3.49
CA PHE A 45 2.54 -6.43 -2.88
C PHE A 45 2.31 -6.48 -1.37
N GLU A 46 1.24 -7.16 -0.92
CA GLU A 46 0.93 -7.37 0.49
C GLU A 46 2.10 -8.08 1.20
N MET A 47 2.59 -9.17 0.60
CA MET A 47 3.76 -9.89 1.11
C MET A 47 5.00 -8.99 1.18
N ALA A 48 5.23 -8.13 0.18
CA ALA A 48 6.34 -7.18 0.22
C ALA A 48 6.21 -6.17 1.38
N CYS A 49 4.98 -5.75 1.72
CA CYS A 49 4.74 -4.82 2.83
C CYS A 49 5.18 -5.39 4.18
N SER A 50 5.21 -6.71 4.36
CA SER A 50 5.75 -7.33 5.59
C SER A 50 7.24 -7.04 5.84
N LEU A 51 7.99 -6.69 4.79
CA LEU A 51 9.42 -6.35 4.88
C LEU A 51 9.65 -4.90 5.27
N GLY A 52 8.75 -3.99 4.88
CA GLY A 52 8.89 -2.56 5.10
C GLY A 52 10.11 -1.91 4.41
N PRO A 53 10.25 -0.58 4.54
CA PRO A 53 11.52 0.11 4.26
C PRO A 53 12.59 -0.26 5.30
N TYR A 54 13.86 0.04 4.99
CA TYR A 54 15.02 -0.34 5.81
C TYR A 54 15.02 0.25 7.23
N ASP A 55 14.27 1.33 7.46
CA ASP A 55 14.17 2.08 8.71
C ASP A 55 12.85 1.85 9.46
N CYS A 56 12.01 0.91 9.00
CA CYS A 56 10.74 0.59 9.64
C CYS A 56 10.59 -0.91 9.83
N ILE A 57 10.28 -1.32 11.06
CA ILE A 57 9.89 -2.71 11.36
C ILE A 57 8.38 -2.80 11.24
N VAL A 58 7.90 -3.63 10.32
CA VAL A 58 6.47 -3.92 10.16
C VAL A 58 6.07 -5.04 11.11
N LEU A 59 5.05 -4.78 11.92
CA LEU A 59 4.58 -5.74 12.92
C LEU A 59 3.41 -6.58 12.42
N ASP A 60 2.58 -6.00 11.56
CA ASP A 60 1.39 -6.64 11.00
C ASP A 60 1.02 -5.98 9.67
N VAL A 61 0.35 -6.75 8.81
CA VAL A 61 -0.24 -6.27 7.56
C VAL A 61 -1.66 -6.83 7.50
N SER A 62 -2.65 -5.95 7.34
CA SER A 62 -4.03 -6.36 7.18
C SER A 62 -4.58 -5.81 5.87
N ARG A 63 -5.34 -6.65 5.17
CA ARG A 63 -6.04 -6.31 3.93
C ARG A 63 -7.54 -6.43 4.13
N ALA A 64 -8.27 -5.44 3.63
CA ALA A 64 -9.71 -5.48 3.51
C ALA A 64 -10.09 -5.17 2.07
N GLU A 65 -10.94 -6.02 1.49
CA GLU A 65 -11.50 -5.77 0.16
C GLU A 65 -12.40 -4.53 0.24
N SER A 66 -12.09 -3.52 -0.60
CA SER A 66 -12.89 -2.32 -0.72
C SER A 66 -13.39 -2.17 -2.15
N ARG A 67 -14.70 -2.02 -2.31
CA ARG A 67 -15.25 -1.60 -3.60
C ARG A 67 -15.02 -0.09 -3.72
N LEU A 68 -14.18 0.33 -4.66
CA LEU A 68 -14.14 1.72 -5.09
C LEU A 68 -15.56 2.10 -5.54
N THR A 69 -16.22 2.97 -4.77
CA THR A 69 -17.46 3.58 -5.24
C THR A 69 -17.06 4.55 -6.34
N PRO A 70 -17.60 4.46 -7.57
CA PRO A 70 -17.25 5.41 -8.61
C PRO A 70 -17.54 6.81 -8.09
N VAL A 71 -16.56 7.71 -8.17
CA VAL A 71 -16.84 9.14 -7.98
C VAL A 71 -17.93 9.50 -8.98
N ARG A 72 -19.08 9.93 -8.49
CA ARG A 72 -20.12 10.49 -9.34
C ARG A 72 -19.53 11.77 -9.94
N GLN A 73 -19.22 11.74 -11.23
CA GLN A 73 -18.96 12.97 -11.97
C GLN A 73 -20.30 13.72 -12.09
N ASP A 74 -20.34 14.93 -11.57
CA ASP A 74 -21.38 15.94 -11.82
C ASP A 74 -20.91 16.82 -12.98
#